data_AF-A0A939IEB9-F1
#
_entry.id   AF-A0A939IEB9-F1
#
_cell.length_a   1.000
_cell.length_b   1.000
_cell.length_c   1.000
_cell.angle_alpha   90.00
_cell.angle_beta   90.00
_cell.angle_gamma   90.00
#
_symmetry.space_group_name_H-M   'P 1'
#
loop_
_entity.id
_entity.type
_entity.pdbx_description
1 polymer ?
#
loop_
_entity_poly.entity_id
_entity_poly.type
_entity_poly.pdbx_seq_one_letter_code
_entity_poly.pdbx_strand_id
1 'polypeptide(L)'
;MFPQPNRGKSSLFSGSILTSQKQRRYPFKGIFWKNQGTIKYLLFLSCLVISITNLYPAFAHKVEVASDVGGTLHIEPNDNPRAGEPSQAWFALTRRGGKVIPLSQCNCQLAVYAEPYAAGEPPLLEPQLKPVAAERYRGIPGAEVVFPKPGLYELQLNGKPVSGARFKPFEFKFEVTVAGGGSTQNSQNLRDVNGDLVEGQSQQLPTWAIALPILGFIGILVVVLQSMRGGRE
;
A
#
# COMPACT_ATOMS: atom_id res chain seq x y z
N MET A 1 3.92 0.35 68.51
CA MET A 1 3.24 1.66 68.60
C MET A 1 2.13 1.70 67.56
N PHE A 2 0.86 1.71 67.98
CA PHE A 2 -0.29 2.03 67.11
C PHE A 2 -0.50 3.56 67.12
N PRO A 3 -1.11 4.20 66.09
CA PRO A 3 -2.58 4.28 66.05
C PRO A 3 -3.27 4.23 64.65
N GLN A 4 -4.49 3.70 64.68
CA GLN A 4 -5.66 4.00 63.82
C GLN A 4 -6.59 4.97 64.63
N PRO A 5 -7.86 5.31 64.26
CA PRO A 5 -8.56 5.51 62.97
C PRO A 5 -9.36 6.86 62.92
N ASN A 6 -10.07 7.15 61.80
CA ASN A 6 -11.45 7.69 61.79
C ASN A 6 -12.00 7.80 60.34
N ARG A 7 -13.29 7.77 59.95
CA ARG A 7 -14.60 7.25 60.44
C ARG A 7 -15.73 8.25 60.12
N GLY A 8 -16.64 7.87 59.21
CA GLY A 8 -17.94 8.50 58.91
C GLY A 8 -18.49 7.84 57.63
N LYS A 9 -19.66 7.18 57.56
CA LYS A 9 -21.04 7.50 57.99
C LYS A 9 -21.51 8.86 57.45
N SER A 10 -22.72 9.08 56.93
CA SER A 10 -23.85 8.24 56.45
C SER A 10 -24.84 9.18 55.68
N SER A 11 -25.98 8.81 55.08
CA SER A 11 -26.80 7.58 55.09
C SER A 11 -27.75 7.51 53.87
N LEU A 12 -28.36 6.33 53.64
CA LEU A 12 -29.69 6.06 53.05
C LEU A 12 -30.60 7.24 52.63
N PHE A 13 -31.20 7.13 51.45
CA PHE A 13 -32.61 7.51 51.27
C PHE A 13 -33.38 6.41 50.52
N SER A 14 -34.51 6.00 51.11
CA SER A 14 -35.46 5.03 50.55
C SER A 14 -36.58 5.78 49.82
N GLY A 15 -37.09 5.23 48.73
CA GLY A 15 -38.05 5.89 47.85
C GLY A 15 -38.90 4.91 47.05
N SER A 16 -39.74 4.15 47.73
CA SER A 16 -40.74 3.27 47.11
C SER A 16 -41.93 4.06 46.58
N ILE A 17 -42.28 3.88 45.30
CA ILE A 17 -43.60 4.24 44.76
C ILE A 17 -44.18 3.01 44.06
N LEU A 18 -45.39 2.62 44.50
CA LEU A 18 -46.16 1.52 43.93
C LEU A 18 -47.37 2.09 43.16
N THR A 19 -47.80 1.36 42.12
CA THR A 19 -49.13 1.42 41.48
C THR A 19 -49.69 2.77 40.98
N SER A 20 -49.93 2.84 39.67
CA SER A 20 -51.32 2.89 39.19
C SER A 20 -51.44 2.47 37.71
N GLN A 21 -52.56 1.86 37.35
CA GLN A 21 -52.90 1.48 35.99
C GLN A 21 -53.12 2.72 35.10
N LYS A 22 -52.89 2.60 33.78
CA LYS A 22 -54.00 2.48 32.80
C LYS A 22 -53.49 2.14 31.40
N GLN A 23 -53.76 0.93 30.93
CA GLN A 23 -53.58 0.60 29.51
C GLN A 23 -54.49 1.50 28.66
N ARG A 24 -53.90 2.31 27.78
CA ARG A 24 -54.58 2.75 26.55
C ARG A 24 -53.99 1.98 25.38
N ARG A 25 -54.77 1.05 24.83
CA ARG A 25 -54.46 0.47 23.51
C ARG A 25 -54.58 1.58 22.48
N TYR A 26 -53.47 2.07 21.96
CA TYR A 26 -53.45 2.75 20.68
C TYR A 26 -53.36 1.67 19.59
N PRO A 27 -54.23 1.68 18.56
CA PRO A 27 -54.08 0.75 17.46
C PRO A 27 -52.78 1.09 16.73
N PHE A 28 -51.80 0.19 16.82
CA PHE A 28 -50.58 0.27 16.04
C PHE A 28 -50.96 0.04 14.57
N LYS A 29 -51.35 1.12 13.87
CA LYS A 29 -51.59 1.09 12.43
C LYS A 29 -50.28 0.63 11.79
N GLY A 30 -50.27 -0.62 11.33
CA GLY A 30 -49.11 -1.21 10.69
C GLY A 30 -48.70 -0.32 9.52
N ILE A 31 -47.50 0.27 9.61
CA ILE A 31 -46.85 0.89 8.47
C ILE A 31 -46.42 -0.27 7.57
N PHE A 32 -47.36 -0.69 6.72
CA PHE A 32 -47.17 -1.73 5.73
C PHE A 32 -46.11 -1.23 4.75
N TRP A 33 -44.86 -1.64 4.96
CA TRP A 33 -43.69 -1.16 4.21
C TRP A 33 -43.65 -1.83 2.84
N LYS A 34 -44.62 -1.46 1.99
CA LYS A 34 -44.79 -1.92 0.61
C LYS A 34 -43.71 -1.31 -0.29
N ASN A 35 -42.45 -1.69 -0.08
CA ASN A 35 -41.35 -1.24 -0.94
C ASN A 35 -40.13 -2.18 -0.94
N GLN A 36 -40.36 -3.47 -1.22
CA GLN A 36 -39.27 -4.41 -1.52
C GLN A 36 -38.40 -3.99 -2.73
N GLY A 37 -38.89 -3.09 -3.59
CA GLY A 37 -38.09 -2.50 -4.67
C GLY A 37 -36.98 -1.59 -4.13
N THR A 38 -37.29 -0.68 -3.19
CA THR A 38 -36.34 0.35 -2.74
C THR A 38 -35.15 -0.23 -1.98
N ILE A 39 -35.34 -1.32 -1.23
CA ILE A 39 -34.24 -2.02 -0.54
C ILE A 39 -33.25 -2.63 -1.54
N LYS A 40 -33.73 -3.19 -2.66
CA LYS A 40 -32.84 -3.70 -3.73
C LYS A 40 -32.02 -2.57 -4.34
N TYR A 41 -32.64 -1.43 -4.64
CA TYR A 41 -31.92 -0.26 -5.17
C TYR A 41 -30.91 0.30 -4.16
N LEU A 42 -31.24 0.39 -2.88
CA LEU A 42 -30.31 0.86 -1.84
C LEU A 42 -29.10 -0.07 -1.65
N LEU A 43 -29.30 -1.39 -1.69
CA LEU A 43 -28.20 -2.36 -1.65
C LEU A 43 -27.33 -2.29 -2.92
N PHE A 44 -27.94 -2.14 -4.10
CA PHE A 44 -27.21 -2.00 -5.36
C PHE A 44 -26.43 -0.69 -5.42
N LEU A 45 -27.02 0.42 -4.95
CA LEU A 45 -26.36 1.72 -4.86
C LEU A 45 -25.20 1.69 -3.84
N SER A 46 -25.38 1.05 -2.69
CA SER A 46 -24.33 0.84 -1.70
C SER A 46 -23.15 0.06 -2.28
N CYS A 47 -23.41 -1.05 -2.96
CA CYS A 47 -22.38 -1.87 -3.60
C CYS A 47 -21.65 -1.11 -4.73
N LEU A 48 -22.38 -0.32 -5.52
CA LEU A 48 -21.80 0.57 -6.55
C LEU A 48 -20.86 1.61 -5.92
N VAL A 49 -21.28 2.27 -4.84
CA VAL A 49 -20.48 3.28 -4.13
C VAL A 49 -19.19 2.68 -3.56
N ILE A 50 -19.25 1.50 -2.93
CA ILE A 50 -18.08 0.80 -2.38
C ILE A 50 -17.10 0.35 -3.49
N SER A 51 -17.60 0.03 -4.69
CA SER A 51 -16.78 -0.37 -5.83
C SER A 51 -15.96 0.79 -6.42
N ILE A 52 -16.46 2.02 -6.31
CA ILE A 52 -15.80 3.22 -6.86
C ILE A 52 -14.68 3.75 -5.94
N THR A 53 -14.80 3.55 -4.62
CA THR A 53 -13.86 4.12 -3.63
C THR A 53 -12.52 3.39 -3.48
N ASN A 54 -12.32 2.27 -4.18
CA ASN A 54 -11.11 1.44 -4.06
C ASN A 54 -10.15 1.54 -5.27
N LEU A 55 -10.36 2.50 -6.17
CA LEU A 55 -9.46 2.79 -7.29
C LEU A 55 -8.26 3.63 -6.84
N TYR A 56 -7.38 3.05 -6.02
CA TYR A 56 -6.05 3.61 -5.78
C TYR A 56 -5.21 3.41 -7.06
N PRO A 57 -4.67 4.48 -7.67
CA PRO A 57 -3.82 4.34 -8.84
C PRO A 57 -2.47 3.75 -8.43
N ALA A 58 -2.23 2.49 -8.77
CA ALA A 58 -0.91 1.88 -8.71
C ALA A 58 -0.03 2.46 -9.84
N PHE A 59 0.64 3.58 -9.56
CA PHE A 59 1.66 4.13 -10.45
C PHE A 59 2.91 3.23 -10.40
N ALA A 60 2.97 2.27 -11.33
CA ALA A 60 4.11 1.36 -11.46
C ALA A 60 5.43 2.06 -11.85
N HIS A 61 5.38 3.32 -12.31
CA HIS A 61 6.56 4.09 -12.68
C HIS A 61 6.49 5.49 -12.07
N LYS A 62 7.51 5.88 -11.29
CA LYS A 62 7.59 7.20 -10.65
C LYS A 62 8.01 8.24 -11.70
N VAL A 63 7.14 9.22 -11.97
CA VAL A 63 7.37 10.29 -12.95
C VAL A 63 7.53 11.62 -12.22
N GLU A 64 8.69 12.24 -12.38
CA GLU A 64 8.99 13.57 -11.85
C GLU A 64 8.96 14.62 -12.99
N VAL A 65 8.53 15.85 -12.68
CA VAL A 65 8.40 16.93 -13.67
C VAL A 65 8.95 18.24 -13.13
N ALA A 66 9.88 18.84 -13.89
CA ALA A 66 10.57 20.07 -13.54
C ALA A 66 10.66 20.98 -14.77
N SER A 67 10.05 22.16 -14.68
CA SER A 67 9.99 23.15 -15.76
C SER A 67 9.40 22.61 -17.09
N ASP A 68 10.24 22.29 -18.08
CA ASP A 68 9.83 21.74 -19.38
C ASP A 68 10.35 20.32 -19.62
N VAL A 69 10.91 19.68 -18.59
CA VAL A 69 11.42 18.31 -18.58
C VAL A 69 10.54 17.42 -17.69
N GLY A 70 10.21 16.23 -18.17
CA GLY A 70 9.71 15.12 -17.36
C GLY A 70 10.71 13.97 -17.39
N GLY A 71 10.88 13.27 -16.27
CA GLY A 71 11.73 12.10 -16.14
C GLY A 71 11.00 10.95 -15.47
N THR A 72 11.09 9.76 -16.05
CA THR A 72 10.68 8.50 -15.42
C THR A 72 11.92 7.68 -15.07
N LEU A 73 12.03 7.22 -13.83
CA LEU A 73 13.02 6.21 -13.45
C LEU A 73 12.45 4.81 -13.70
N HIS A 74 13.30 3.92 -14.21
CA HIS A 74 13.14 2.48 -14.12
C HIS A 74 14.45 1.83 -13.63
N ILE A 75 14.35 0.67 -12.99
CA ILE A 75 15.47 -0.14 -12.52
C ILE A 75 15.25 -1.59 -12.95
N GLU A 76 16.12 -2.09 -13.82
CA GLU A 76 16.04 -3.47 -14.31
C GLU A 76 16.26 -4.50 -13.19
N PRO A 77 15.55 -5.65 -13.20
CA PRO A 77 14.65 -6.10 -14.26
C PRO A 77 13.15 -5.75 -14.05
N ASN A 78 12.77 -5.16 -12.91
CA ASN A 78 11.36 -5.07 -12.49
C ASN A 78 11.07 -4.01 -11.40
N ASP A 79 11.87 -2.94 -11.34
CA ASP A 79 11.76 -1.85 -10.36
C ASP A 79 11.89 -2.27 -8.88
N ASN A 80 12.41 -3.48 -8.63
CA ASN A 80 12.64 -4.05 -7.30
C ASN A 80 14.13 -4.45 -7.11
N PRO A 81 15.05 -3.46 -7.03
CA PRO A 81 16.47 -3.72 -6.84
C PRO A 81 16.75 -4.46 -5.52
N ARG A 82 17.82 -5.25 -5.52
CA ARG A 82 18.20 -6.09 -4.39
C ARG A 82 19.60 -5.72 -3.90
N ALA A 83 19.77 -5.71 -2.58
CA ALA A 83 21.05 -5.31 -1.99
C ALA A 83 22.19 -6.26 -2.39
N GLY A 84 23.36 -5.71 -2.71
CA GLY A 84 24.54 -6.46 -3.17
C GLY A 84 24.45 -6.99 -4.60
N GLU A 85 23.33 -6.80 -5.31
CA GLU A 85 23.12 -7.26 -6.68
C GLU A 85 23.15 -6.05 -7.64
N PRO A 86 23.86 -6.13 -8.79
CA PRO A 86 23.89 -5.06 -9.78
C PRO A 86 22.52 -4.90 -10.43
N SER A 87 22.01 -3.67 -10.41
CA SER A 87 20.74 -3.29 -11.03
C SER A 87 20.97 -2.14 -12.01
N GLN A 88 20.38 -2.20 -13.21
CA GLN A 88 20.54 -1.13 -14.20
C GLN A 88 19.44 -0.08 -14.02
N ALA A 89 19.78 1.06 -13.43
CA ALA A 89 18.89 2.23 -13.37
C ALA A 89 18.96 3.03 -14.67
N TRP A 90 17.81 3.41 -15.24
CA TRP A 90 17.75 4.27 -16.42
C TRP A 90 16.59 5.27 -16.36
N PHE A 91 16.77 6.40 -17.07
CA PHE A 91 15.92 7.57 -16.94
C PHE A 91 15.34 7.99 -18.29
N ALA A 92 14.05 7.76 -18.50
CA ALA A 92 13.34 8.25 -19.69
C ALA A 92 13.10 9.76 -19.58
N LEU A 93 14.11 10.56 -19.93
CA LEU A 93 14.00 12.00 -19.99
C LEU A 93 13.26 12.46 -21.26
N THR A 94 12.23 13.29 -21.08
CA THR A 94 11.46 13.89 -22.17
C THR A 94 11.23 15.37 -21.95
N ARG A 95 11.09 16.12 -23.04
CA ARG A 95 10.62 17.51 -23.04
C ARG A 95 9.10 17.57 -23.19
N ARG A 96 8.49 18.71 -22.86
CA ARG A 96 7.12 19.05 -23.28
C ARG A 96 6.92 18.69 -24.77
N GLY A 97 5.87 17.90 -25.04
CA GLY A 97 5.62 17.30 -26.35
C GLY A 97 6.21 15.89 -26.55
N GLY A 98 6.76 15.27 -25.51
CA GLY A 98 7.22 13.86 -25.52
C GLY A 98 8.56 13.62 -26.22
N LYS A 99 9.28 14.67 -26.63
CA LYS A 99 10.58 14.52 -27.30
C LYS A 99 11.65 14.09 -26.31
N VAL A 100 12.26 12.93 -26.55
CA VAL A 100 13.35 12.35 -25.73
C VAL A 100 14.54 13.32 -25.64
N ILE A 101 15.13 13.41 -24.44
CA ILE A 101 16.43 14.04 -24.18
C ILE A 101 17.46 12.92 -24.05
N PRO A 102 18.35 12.70 -25.04
CA PRO A 102 19.43 11.75 -24.90
C PRO A 102 20.51 12.31 -23.96
N LEU A 103 21.30 11.42 -23.33
CA LEU A 103 22.43 11.78 -22.47
C LEU A 103 23.44 12.67 -23.20
N SER A 104 23.65 12.48 -24.50
CA SER A 104 24.52 13.34 -25.33
C SER A 104 24.07 14.81 -25.42
N GLN A 105 22.85 15.13 -24.99
CA GLN A 105 22.33 16.50 -24.88
C GLN A 105 22.27 17.02 -23.43
N CYS A 106 22.64 16.19 -22.45
CA CYS A 106 22.58 16.52 -21.02
C CYS A 106 23.94 16.39 -20.34
N ASN A 107 24.38 17.48 -19.71
CA ASN A 107 25.32 17.41 -18.59
C ASN A 107 24.52 16.90 -17.37
N CYS A 108 24.29 15.59 -17.35
CA CYS A 108 23.52 14.89 -16.32
C CYS A 108 24.47 14.24 -15.30
N GLN A 109 24.08 14.23 -14.03
CA GLN A 109 24.79 13.62 -12.91
C GLN A 109 23.78 12.86 -12.04
N LEU A 110 24.16 11.67 -11.57
CA LEU A 110 23.36 10.83 -10.68
C LEU A 110 24.08 10.69 -9.34
N ALA A 111 23.37 11.04 -8.27
CA ALA A 111 23.77 10.85 -6.89
C ALA A 111 22.77 9.90 -6.21
N VAL A 112 23.27 9.00 -5.38
CA VAL A 112 22.46 8.03 -4.62
C VAL A 112 22.68 8.26 -3.13
N TYR A 113 21.60 8.47 -2.39
CA TYR A 113 21.59 8.64 -0.94
C TYR A 113 20.84 7.47 -0.30
N ALA A 114 21.30 6.98 0.85
CA ALA A 114 20.50 6.08 1.69
C ALA A 114 19.67 6.92 2.67
N GLU A 115 18.41 6.56 2.88
CA GLU A 115 17.54 7.32 3.79
C GLU A 115 17.51 6.74 5.22
N PRO A 116 17.41 7.60 6.26
CA PRO A 116 17.49 9.07 6.20
C PRO A 116 18.94 9.56 6.08
N TYR A 117 19.15 10.67 5.37
CA TYR A 117 20.43 11.38 5.27
C TYR A 117 20.29 12.84 5.72
N ALA A 118 21.39 13.47 6.13
CA ALA A 118 21.40 14.87 6.56
C ALA A 118 21.57 15.84 5.37
N ALA A 119 21.02 17.04 5.48
CA ALA A 119 21.20 18.07 4.45
C ALA A 119 22.68 18.45 4.31
N GLY A 120 23.24 18.27 3.10
CA GLY A 120 24.66 18.49 2.82
C GLY A 120 25.58 17.31 3.11
N GLU A 121 25.05 16.15 3.51
CA GLU A 121 25.78 14.89 3.54
C GLU A 121 26.20 14.50 2.10
N PRO A 122 27.42 13.97 1.89
CA PRO A 122 27.83 13.49 0.57
C PRO A 122 26.98 12.27 0.13
N PRO A 123 26.78 12.08 -1.19
CA PRO A 123 26.11 10.89 -1.70
C PRO A 123 26.89 9.62 -1.35
N LEU A 124 26.13 8.53 -1.14
CA LEU A 124 26.68 7.20 -0.91
C LEU A 124 27.31 6.62 -2.18
N LEU A 125 26.72 6.89 -3.35
CA LEU A 125 27.23 6.47 -4.67
C LEU A 125 27.06 7.61 -5.68
N GLU A 126 28.06 7.80 -6.55
CA GLU A 126 28.00 8.69 -7.72
C GLU A 126 28.27 7.91 -9.02
N PRO A 127 27.34 7.03 -9.43
CA PRO A 127 27.56 6.15 -10.58
C PRO A 127 27.59 6.94 -11.90
N GLN A 128 28.60 6.65 -12.74
CA GLN A 128 28.74 7.32 -14.03
C GLN A 128 27.63 6.94 -15.01
N LEU A 129 26.88 7.95 -15.48
CA LEU A 129 25.85 7.79 -16.49
C LEU A 129 26.45 7.45 -17.85
N LYS A 130 25.88 6.44 -18.50
CA LYS A 130 26.19 5.97 -19.85
C LYS A 130 24.92 6.04 -20.71
N PRO A 131 25.05 6.18 -22.05
CA PRO A 131 23.89 6.14 -22.94
C PRO A 131 23.38 4.70 -23.06
N VAL A 132 22.12 4.47 -22.70
CA VAL A 132 21.49 3.14 -22.79
C VAL A 132 20.32 3.12 -23.79
N ALA A 133 19.94 1.93 -24.21
CA ALA A 133 18.75 1.68 -25.02
C ALA A 133 17.85 0.70 -24.26
N ALA A 134 16.69 1.17 -23.84
CA ALA A 134 15.71 0.41 -23.08
C ALA A 134 14.31 0.73 -23.63
N GLU A 135 13.43 -0.27 -23.69
CA GLU A 135 12.13 -0.18 -24.34
C GLU A 135 12.21 0.48 -25.76
N ARG A 136 11.47 1.59 -25.95
CA ARG A 136 11.45 2.48 -27.12
C ARG A 136 12.49 3.60 -27.06
N TYR A 137 13.19 3.78 -25.93
CA TYR A 137 14.12 4.88 -25.70
C TYR A 137 15.53 4.53 -26.17
N ARG A 138 16.26 5.53 -26.68
CA ARG A 138 17.60 5.36 -27.25
C ARG A 138 18.53 6.48 -26.79
N GLY A 139 19.71 6.09 -26.30
CA GLY A 139 20.73 7.02 -25.82
C GLY A 139 20.33 7.80 -24.57
N ILE A 140 19.35 7.31 -23.79
CA ILE A 140 18.94 7.92 -22.53
C ILE A 140 20.00 7.70 -21.43
N PRO A 141 20.04 8.53 -20.37
CA PRO A 141 20.90 8.28 -19.24
C PRO A 141 20.56 6.96 -18.54
N GLY A 142 21.57 6.16 -18.25
CA GLY A 142 21.45 5.01 -17.33
C GLY A 142 22.79 4.64 -16.72
N ALA A 143 22.76 3.91 -15.62
CA ALA A 143 23.94 3.45 -14.91
C ALA A 143 23.67 2.09 -14.24
N GLU A 144 24.75 1.34 -14.00
CA GLU A 144 24.71 0.19 -13.11
C GLU A 144 24.87 0.68 -11.67
N VAL A 145 24.02 0.20 -10.77
CA VAL A 145 24.01 0.57 -9.34
C VAL A 145 23.99 -0.71 -8.52
N VAL A 146 24.90 -0.81 -7.55
CA VAL A 146 24.91 -1.88 -6.53
C VAL A 146 24.57 -1.24 -5.19
N PHE A 147 23.34 -1.43 -4.74
CA PHE A 147 22.89 -0.91 -3.44
C PHE A 147 23.51 -1.75 -2.31
N PRO A 148 24.26 -1.17 -1.35
CA PRO A 148 25.06 -1.97 -0.42
C PRO A 148 24.21 -2.67 0.66
N LYS A 149 23.01 -2.17 0.97
CA LYS A 149 22.12 -2.69 2.01
C LYS A 149 20.64 -2.59 1.60
N PRO A 150 19.74 -3.42 2.13
CA PRO A 150 18.30 -3.20 1.99
C PRO A 150 17.88 -1.92 2.72
N GLY A 151 16.86 -1.22 2.21
CA GLY A 151 16.39 0.03 2.78
C GLY A 151 15.78 0.99 1.75
N LEU A 152 15.46 2.20 2.19
CA LEU A 152 15.04 3.30 1.33
C LEU A 152 16.26 4.09 0.83
N TYR A 153 16.20 4.51 -0.43
CA TYR A 153 17.22 5.30 -1.09
C TYR A 153 16.59 6.41 -1.93
N GLU A 154 17.27 7.55 -2.02
CA GLU A 154 16.93 8.60 -2.99
C GLU A 154 17.95 8.58 -4.14
N LEU A 155 17.46 8.44 -5.37
CA LEU A 155 18.22 8.64 -6.60
C LEU A 155 17.96 10.08 -7.09
N GLN A 156 18.93 10.96 -6.85
CA GLN A 156 18.90 12.33 -7.33
C GLN A 156 19.55 12.43 -8.71
N LEU A 157 18.73 12.72 -9.74
CA LEU A 157 19.21 13.00 -11.09
C LEU A 157 19.19 14.51 -11.36
N ASN A 158 20.37 15.10 -11.47
CA ASN A 158 20.55 16.51 -11.81
C ASN A 158 20.94 16.65 -13.28
N GLY A 159 20.38 17.63 -14.00
CA GLY A 159 20.66 17.79 -15.42
C GLY A 159 20.66 19.24 -15.91
N LYS A 160 21.60 19.56 -16.81
CA LYS A 160 21.68 20.84 -17.53
C LYS A 160 21.88 20.59 -19.03
N PRO A 161 21.32 21.42 -19.92
CA PRO A 161 21.57 21.29 -21.35
C PRO A 161 23.05 21.48 -21.68
N VAL A 162 23.58 20.68 -22.60
CA VAL A 162 24.82 21.02 -23.32
C VAL A 162 24.57 22.20 -24.27
N SER A 163 25.64 22.84 -24.75
CA SER A 163 25.50 23.96 -25.71
C SER A 163 24.65 23.56 -26.93
N GLY A 164 23.64 24.36 -27.26
CA GLY A 164 22.69 24.11 -28.36
C GLY A 164 21.50 23.21 -28.02
N ALA A 165 21.54 22.43 -26.91
CA ALA A 165 20.36 21.73 -26.41
C ALA A 165 19.35 22.73 -25.82
N ARG A 166 18.05 22.41 -25.91
CA ARG A 166 16.96 23.34 -25.58
C ARG A 166 16.03 22.78 -24.50
N PHE A 167 16.47 22.70 -23.25
CA PHE A 167 15.61 22.40 -22.10
C PHE A 167 16.14 23.14 -20.87
N LYS A 168 15.29 23.38 -19.87
CA LYS A 168 15.72 24.05 -18.64
C LYS A 168 16.47 23.08 -17.71
N PRO A 169 17.43 23.56 -16.91
CA PRO A 169 18.00 22.78 -15.81
C PRO A 169 16.92 22.14 -14.93
N PHE A 170 17.19 20.92 -14.48
CA PHE A 170 16.28 20.15 -13.63
C PHE A 170 17.04 19.39 -12.53
N GLU A 171 16.28 19.06 -11.49
CA GLU A 171 16.61 18.12 -10.42
C GLU A 171 15.40 17.20 -10.26
N PHE A 172 15.63 15.89 -10.22
CA PHE A 172 14.61 14.89 -9.93
C PHE A 172 15.08 14.01 -8.77
N LYS A 173 14.15 13.65 -7.89
CA LYS A 173 14.39 12.87 -6.67
C LYS A 173 13.46 11.66 -6.67
N PHE A 174 14.01 10.51 -7.06
CA PHE A 174 13.26 9.26 -7.11
C PHE A 174 13.51 8.48 -5.81
N GLU A 175 12.45 8.04 -5.16
CA GLU A 175 12.53 7.19 -3.97
C GLU A 175 12.52 5.74 -4.43
N VAL A 176 13.42 4.93 -3.90
CA VAL A 176 13.64 3.54 -4.30
C VAL A 176 13.71 2.67 -3.05
N THR A 177 12.84 1.67 -2.97
CA THR A 177 12.94 0.61 -1.96
C THR A 177 13.85 -0.50 -2.48
N VAL A 178 14.91 -0.82 -1.74
CA VAL A 178 15.84 -1.90 -2.05
C VAL A 178 15.54 -3.10 -1.15
N ALA A 179 15.26 -4.24 -1.76
CA ALA A 179 14.94 -5.48 -1.08
C ALA A 179 16.17 -6.22 -0.52
N GLY A 180 15.90 -7.21 0.33
CA GLY A 180 16.90 -8.15 0.85
C GLY A 180 17.72 -8.81 -0.25
N GLY A 181 19.03 -8.60 -0.23
CA GLY A 181 20.01 -9.31 -1.07
C GLY A 181 20.01 -10.80 -0.81
N GLY A 182 20.20 -11.60 -1.86
CA GLY A 182 20.22 -13.06 -1.74
C GLY A 182 21.62 -13.55 -1.48
N SER A 183 21.86 -14.23 -0.36
CA SER A 183 22.99 -15.14 -0.25
C SER A 183 22.71 -16.41 -1.07
N THR A 184 22.56 -16.29 -2.39
CA THR A 184 22.50 -17.41 -3.34
C THR A 184 23.91 -17.99 -3.58
N GLN A 185 24.57 -18.32 -2.46
CA GLN A 185 25.73 -19.18 -2.41
C GLN A 185 25.42 -20.33 -1.45
N ASN A 186 25.09 -21.47 -2.07
CA ASN A 186 25.26 -22.82 -1.55
C ASN A 186 24.18 -23.47 -0.66
N SER A 187 22.94 -23.55 -1.15
CA SER A 187 21.95 -24.58 -0.72
C SER A 187 22.05 -25.90 -1.53
N GLN A 188 23.20 -26.21 -2.14
CA GLN A 188 23.42 -27.48 -2.88
C GLN A 188 24.75 -28.18 -2.51
N ASN A 189 25.33 -27.89 -1.34
CA ASN A 189 26.42 -28.70 -0.80
C ASN A 189 26.34 -28.89 0.72
N LEU A 190 25.13 -29.17 1.21
CA LEU A 190 24.97 -30.15 2.28
C LEU A 190 24.53 -31.45 1.62
N ARG A 191 25.46 -32.40 1.50
CA ARG A 191 25.08 -33.79 1.27
C ARG A 191 24.30 -34.24 2.51
N ASP A 192 23.06 -34.61 2.27
CA ASP A 192 22.18 -35.26 3.24
C ASP A 192 22.89 -36.46 3.88
N VAL A 193 23.21 -36.32 5.17
CA VAL A 193 23.64 -37.41 6.05
C VAL A 193 22.99 -37.19 7.41
N ASN A 194 21.65 -37.22 7.42
CA ASN A 194 20.82 -37.93 8.41
C ASN A 194 19.40 -37.41 8.30
N GLY A 195 18.48 -38.28 7.91
CA GLY A 195 17.06 -37.95 7.96
C GLY A 195 16.56 -37.88 9.40
N ASP A 196 15.79 -36.85 9.71
CA ASP A 196 14.55 -37.03 10.46
C ASP A 196 13.51 -36.00 10.02
N LEU A 197 12.24 -36.38 10.02
CA LEU A 197 11.13 -35.53 9.59
C LEU A 197 10.60 -34.70 10.75
N VAL A 198 10.93 -33.41 10.79
CA VAL A 198 10.23 -32.44 11.66
C VAL A 198 9.80 -31.21 10.87
N GLU A 199 8.52 -31.21 10.48
CA GLU A 199 7.84 -30.11 9.81
C GLU A 199 7.50 -28.99 10.82
N GLY A 200 8.14 -27.83 10.66
CA GLY A 200 8.20 -26.76 11.67
C GLY A 200 7.36 -25.51 11.39
N GLN A 201 6.03 -25.65 11.45
CA GLN A 201 5.06 -24.59 11.81
C GLN A 201 5.21 -23.19 11.16
N SER A 202 4.63 -23.02 9.96
CA SER A 202 3.98 -21.73 9.66
C SER A 202 2.69 -21.61 10.47
N GLN A 203 2.31 -20.39 10.88
CA GLN A 203 1.11 -20.16 11.69
C GLN A 203 -0.18 -20.32 10.86
N GLN A 204 -0.60 -21.57 10.62
CA GLN A 204 -1.95 -21.87 10.18
C GLN A 204 -2.94 -21.50 11.29
N LEU A 205 -3.70 -20.42 11.07
CA LEU A 205 -4.98 -20.23 11.75
C LEU A 205 -5.82 -21.51 11.54
N PRO A 206 -6.40 -22.08 12.60
CA PRO A 206 -7.05 -23.38 12.49
C PRO A 206 -8.28 -23.29 11.58
N THR A 207 -8.50 -24.32 10.76
CA THR A 207 -9.50 -24.35 9.69
C THR A 207 -10.95 -24.09 10.15
N TRP A 208 -11.25 -24.23 11.44
CA TRP A 208 -12.55 -23.86 12.01
C TRP A 208 -12.80 -22.34 12.08
N ALA A 209 -11.76 -21.49 12.02
CA ALA A 209 -11.90 -20.03 12.05
C ALA A 209 -12.60 -19.45 10.81
N ILE A 210 -12.63 -20.19 9.69
CA ILE A 210 -13.27 -19.77 8.43
C ILE A 210 -14.77 -20.14 8.39
N ALA A 211 -15.26 -20.98 9.32
CA ALA A 211 -16.63 -21.50 9.28
C ALA A 211 -17.71 -20.49 9.74
N LEU A 212 -17.36 -19.51 10.57
CA LEU A 212 -18.33 -18.58 11.18
C LEU A 212 -19.02 -17.59 10.20
N PRO A 213 -18.34 -16.94 9.24
CA PRO A 213 -19.03 -16.04 8.30
C PRO A 213 -19.98 -16.79 7.35
N ILE A 214 -19.67 -18.03 6.98
CA ILE A 214 -20.46 -18.79 5.98
C ILE A 214 -21.85 -19.16 6.54
N LEU A 215 -21.93 -19.58 7.80
CA LEU A 215 -23.20 -19.92 8.45
C LEU A 215 -24.11 -18.69 8.65
N GLY A 216 -23.52 -17.51 8.91
CA GLY A 216 -24.28 -16.26 9.04
C GLY A 216 -25.02 -15.87 7.75
N PHE A 217 -24.36 -15.98 6.61
CA PHE A 217 -24.99 -15.70 5.30
C PHE A 217 -26.10 -16.69 4.96
N ILE A 218 -25.92 -17.99 5.23
CA ILE A 218 -26.94 -19.02 4.97
C ILE A 218 -28.18 -18.77 5.85
N GLY A 219 -27.99 -18.45 7.14
CA GLY A 219 -29.09 -18.14 8.06
C GLY A 219 -29.95 -16.96 7.59
N ILE A 220 -29.32 -15.87 7.18
CA ILE A 220 -30.01 -14.68 6.62
C ILE A 220 -30.80 -15.07 5.36
N LEU A 221 -30.21 -15.87 4.47
CA LEU A 221 -30.83 -16.26 3.21
C LEU A 221 -32.06 -17.15 3.42
N VAL A 222 -32.03 -18.05 4.40
CA VAL A 222 -33.20 -18.87 4.82
C VAL A 222 -34.32 -18.01 5.40
N VAL A 223 -34.01 -17.06 6.29
CA VAL A 223 -35.03 -16.15 6.88
C VAL A 223 -35.69 -15.27 5.82
N VAL A 224 -34.92 -14.75 4.86
CA VAL A 224 -35.46 -13.98 3.73
C VAL A 224 -36.39 -14.86 2.88
N LEU A 225 -35.98 -16.08 2.52
CA LEU A 225 -36.81 -17.00 1.74
C LEU A 225 -38.11 -17.40 2.47
N GLN A 226 -38.07 -17.60 3.79
CA GLN A 226 -39.28 -17.89 4.57
C GLN A 226 -40.24 -16.69 4.62
N SER A 227 -39.74 -15.47 4.84
CA SER A 227 -40.58 -14.26 4.84
C SER A 227 -41.22 -13.94 3.47
N MET A 228 -40.58 -14.34 2.36
CA MET A 228 -41.17 -14.25 1.03
C MET A 228 -42.26 -15.31 0.76
N ARG A 229 -42.27 -16.42 1.51
CA ARG A 229 -43.18 -17.55 1.30
C ARG A 229 -44.46 -17.46 2.15
N GLY A 230 -44.39 -16.81 3.31
CA GLY A 230 -45.56 -16.52 4.18
C GLY A 230 -46.38 -15.27 3.78
N GLY A 231 -46.11 -14.67 2.62
CA GLY A 231 -46.79 -13.47 2.13
C GLY A 231 -47.82 -13.71 1.02
N ARG A 232 -48.38 -14.94 0.94
CA ARG A 232 -49.42 -15.33 -0.02
C ARG A 232 -50.53 -16.13 0.68
N GLU A 233 -51.30 -15.44 1.50
CA GLU A 233 -52.70 -15.74 1.84
C GLU A 233 -53.48 -14.41 1.78
#